data_AF-A0A423TAD0-F1
#
_entry.id   AF-A0A423TAD0-F1
#
_cell.length_a   1.000
_cell.length_b   1.000
_cell.length_c   1.000
_cell.angle_alpha   90.00
_cell.angle_beta   90.00
_cell.angle_gamma   90.00
#
_symmetry.space_group_name_H-M   'P 1'
#
loop_
_entity.id
_entity.type
_entity.pdbx_description
1 polymer ?
#
loop_
_entity_poly.entity_id
_entity_poly.type
_entity_poly.pdbx_seq_one_letter_code
_entity_poly.pdbx_strand_id
1 'polypeptide(L)'
;MGQEVTNDVEMIICRCQQLAKLEGEKIVDKTTTVYQLQRKVKSLREAVDRKDLHVDMLRRKLALTEDAARASRHLEEERDELIAKYKRQCRMVERLNSELGETRLQLRDLQAQLADAAEEKGRSTQQQKKVEELTAKINELDAIRSRQQKKITQMKEQIKAHGEHMLEERRVNENSLEGITQELAVTKQAVRDLTRREKQLQEFRRAVVSLLGLDGDPGAEGDYEAICRLERVVGAHRELNDLSRRIDEMTAPSRPNSRNSSLNGITSGCPNSARTLASRSPPLRSPTRPSSAAPPYRLDSPPR
;
A
#
# COMPACT_ATOMS: atom_id res chain seq x y z
N MET A 1 -139.46 88.46 -106.14
CA MET A 1 -139.11 87.08 -106.52
C MET A 1 -137.66 86.93 -106.99
N GLY A 2 -137.18 87.60 -108.06
CA GLY A 2 -135.78 87.42 -108.53
C GLY A 2 -134.68 88.13 -107.71
N GLN A 3 -135.01 89.22 -107.03
CA GLN A 3 -134.05 90.12 -106.36
C GLN A 3 -133.79 89.75 -104.87
N GLU A 4 -134.73 89.04 -104.24
CA GLU A 4 -134.56 88.46 -102.89
C GLU A 4 -133.66 87.22 -102.94
N VAL A 5 -133.85 86.35 -103.94
CA VAL A 5 -133.02 85.15 -104.15
C VAL A 5 -131.56 85.53 -104.42
N THR A 6 -131.28 86.63 -105.12
CA THR A 6 -129.90 87.12 -105.33
C THR A 6 -129.26 87.67 -104.05
N ASN A 7 -130.03 88.37 -103.20
CA ASN A 7 -129.54 88.86 -101.91
C ASN A 7 -129.24 87.71 -100.93
N ASP A 8 -130.08 86.68 -100.91
CA ASP A 8 -129.85 85.47 -100.10
C ASP A 8 -128.59 84.71 -100.56
N VAL A 9 -128.37 84.62 -101.88
CA VAL A 9 -127.17 84.02 -102.47
C VAL A 9 -125.90 84.82 -102.09
N GLU A 10 -125.94 86.15 -102.15
CA GLU A 10 -124.82 87.01 -101.74
C GLU A 10 -124.52 86.91 -100.23
N MET A 11 -125.54 86.82 -99.39
CA MET A 11 -125.39 86.64 -97.94
C MET A 11 -124.77 85.28 -97.59
N ILE A 12 -125.20 84.22 -98.28
CA ILE A 12 -124.62 82.87 -98.16
C ILE A 12 -123.16 82.86 -98.61
N ILE A 13 -122.83 83.50 -99.73
CA ILE A 13 -121.45 83.61 -100.22
C ILE A 13 -120.56 84.36 -99.20
N CYS A 14 -121.03 85.49 -98.67
CA CYS A 14 -120.29 86.25 -97.66
C CYS A 14 -120.07 85.43 -96.39
N ARG A 15 -121.08 84.66 -95.95
CA ARG A 15 -120.96 83.74 -94.80
C ARG A 15 -119.97 82.62 -95.06
N CYS A 16 -120.00 82.01 -96.25
CA CYS A 16 -119.03 81.00 -96.67
C CYS A 16 -117.60 81.55 -96.70
N GLN A 17 -117.39 82.78 -97.19
CA GLN A 17 -116.09 83.44 -97.18
C GLN A 17 -115.60 83.73 -95.76
N GLN A 18 -116.48 84.20 -94.87
CA GLN A 18 -116.13 84.44 -93.47
C GLN A 18 -115.76 83.14 -92.75
N LEU A 19 -116.51 82.06 -92.97
CA LEU A 19 -116.22 80.74 -92.42
C LEU A 19 -114.87 80.21 -92.95
N ALA A 20 -114.61 80.31 -94.25
CA ALA A 20 -113.34 79.93 -94.84
C ALA A 20 -112.15 80.71 -94.25
N LYS A 21 -112.34 82.00 -93.95
CA LYS A 21 -111.32 82.83 -93.28
C LYS A 21 -111.06 82.38 -91.83
N LEU A 22 -112.12 82.16 -91.05
CA LEU A 22 -112.01 81.69 -89.66
C LEU A 22 -111.40 80.27 -89.59
N GLU A 23 -111.71 79.41 -90.55
CA GLU A 23 -111.09 78.09 -90.70
C GLU A 23 -109.61 78.21 -91.11
N GLY A 24 -109.27 79.10 -92.03
CA GLY A 24 -107.90 79.40 -92.41
C GLY A 24 -107.04 79.91 -91.26
N GLU A 25 -107.55 80.87 -90.48
CA GLU A 25 -106.89 81.38 -89.26
C GLU A 25 -106.68 80.26 -88.23
N LYS A 26 -107.70 79.43 -87.97
CA LYS A 26 -107.57 78.24 -87.11
C LYS A 26 -106.54 77.24 -87.63
N ILE A 27 -106.43 77.05 -88.94
CA ILE A 27 -105.43 76.17 -89.56
C ILE A 27 -104.02 76.74 -89.33
N VAL A 28 -103.83 78.06 -89.47
CA VAL A 28 -102.53 78.72 -89.21
C VAL A 28 -102.14 78.59 -87.73
N ASP A 29 -103.07 78.80 -86.79
CA ASP A 29 -102.82 78.63 -85.36
C ASP A 29 -102.46 77.19 -84.99
N LYS A 30 -103.20 76.21 -85.55
CA LYS A 30 -102.87 74.78 -85.42
C LYS A 30 -101.49 74.46 -85.99
N THR A 31 -101.15 75.02 -87.14
CA THR A 31 -99.83 74.81 -87.77
C THR A 31 -98.71 75.37 -86.90
N THR A 32 -98.91 76.55 -86.33
CA THR A 32 -97.96 77.20 -85.41
C THR A 32 -97.77 76.39 -84.13
N THR A 33 -98.86 75.92 -83.52
CA THR A 33 -98.82 75.09 -82.31
C THR A 33 -98.17 73.72 -82.57
N VAL A 34 -98.48 73.07 -83.69
CA VAL A 34 -97.82 71.82 -84.11
C VAL A 34 -96.31 72.04 -84.27
N TYR A 35 -95.88 73.11 -84.92
CA TYR A 35 -94.47 73.43 -85.08
C TYR A 35 -93.76 73.68 -83.72
N GLN A 36 -94.39 74.43 -82.82
CA GLN A 36 -93.88 74.65 -81.46
C GLN A 36 -93.74 73.33 -80.68
N LEU A 37 -94.74 72.44 -80.76
CA LEU A 37 -94.70 71.12 -80.15
C LEU A 37 -93.61 70.24 -80.75
N GLN A 38 -93.45 70.22 -82.08
CA GLN A 38 -92.38 69.49 -82.75
C GLN A 38 -90.99 69.96 -82.29
N ARG A 39 -90.76 71.27 -82.20
CA ARG A 39 -89.52 71.84 -81.67
C ARG A 39 -89.29 71.44 -80.20
N LYS A 40 -90.34 71.46 -79.37
CA LYS A 40 -90.29 71.04 -77.97
C LYS A 40 -89.96 69.55 -77.84
N VAL A 41 -90.58 68.68 -78.64
CA VAL A 41 -90.29 67.25 -78.70
C VAL A 41 -88.82 67.01 -79.09
N LYS A 42 -88.31 67.71 -80.11
CA LYS A 42 -86.90 67.61 -80.51
C LYS A 42 -85.95 68.02 -79.38
N SER A 43 -86.20 69.16 -78.75
CA SER A 43 -85.38 69.65 -77.63
C SER A 43 -85.40 68.69 -76.43
N LEU A 44 -86.56 68.11 -76.11
CA LEU A 44 -86.69 67.12 -75.03
C LEU A 44 -85.95 65.82 -75.36
N ARG A 45 -85.99 65.33 -76.62
CA ARG A 45 -85.21 64.16 -77.05
C ARG A 45 -83.72 64.38 -76.88
N GLU A 46 -83.19 65.50 -77.39
CA GLU A 46 -81.78 65.85 -77.19
C GLU A 46 -81.41 65.99 -75.70
N ALA A 47 -82.34 66.45 -74.85
CA ALA A 47 -82.13 66.52 -73.40
C ALA A 47 -82.09 65.13 -72.74
N VAL A 48 -82.87 64.17 -73.22
CA VAL A 48 -82.83 62.77 -72.79
C VAL A 48 -81.50 62.14 -73.22
N ASP A 49 -81.11 62.27 -74.50
CA ASP A 49 -79.85 61.71 -75.01
C ASP A 49 -78.62 62.24 -74.24
N ARG A 50 -78.61 63.54 -73.91
CA ARG A 50 -77.56 64.16 -73.06
C ARG A 50 -77.53 63.57 -71.65
N LYS A 51 -78.69 63.30 -71.05
CA LYS A 51 -78.78 62.69 -69.71
C LYS A 51 -78.38 61.22 -69.73
N ASP A 52 -78.75 60.47 -70.75
CA ASP A 52 -78.35 59.06 -70.90
C ASP A 52 -76.84 58.93 -70.99
N LEU A 53 -76.18 59.76 -71.81
CA LEU A 53 -74.71 59.82 -71.86
C LEU A 53 -74.10 60.20 -70.50
N HIS A 54 -74.70 61.15 -69.78
CA HIS A 54 -74.23 61.54 -68.46
C HIS A 54 -74.35 60.41 -67.44
N VAL A 55 -75.47 59.68 -67.42
CA VAL A 55 -75.69 58.51 -66.57
C VAL A 55 -74.69 57.41 -66.89
N ASP A 56 -74.43 57.13 -68.17
CA ASP A 56 -73.44 56.14 -68.58
C ASP A 56 -72.02 56.52 -68.15
N MET A 57 -71.64 57.80 -68.26
CA MET A 57 -70.37 58.28 -67.74
C MET A 57 -70.27 58.14 -66.21
N LEU A 58 -71.35 58.44 -65.48
CA LEU A 58 -71.38 58.28 -64.02
C LEU A 58 -71.27 56.81 -63.61
N ARG A 59 -71.96 55.90 -64.30
CA ARG A 59 -71.86 54.45 -64.05
C ARG A 59 -70.43 53.94 -64.27
N ARG A 60 -69.76 54.38 -65.35
CA ARG A 60 -68.35 54.03 -65.60
C ARG A 60 -67.43 54.59 -64.52
N LYS A 61 -67.62 55.85 -64.12
CA LYS A 61 -66.83 56.44 -63.02
C LYS A 61 -67.03 55.68 -61.71
N LEU A 62 -68.27 55.33 -61.37
CA LEU A 62 -68.59 54.55 -60.18
C LEU A 62 -67.88 53.19 -60.21
N ALA A 63 -67.98 52.45 -61.31
CA ALA A 63 -67.29 51.17 -61.48
C ALA A 63 -65.78 51.29 -61.28
N LEU A 64 -65.13 52.29 -61.90
CA LEU A 64 -63.70 52.55 -61.73
C LEU A 64 -63.32 52.86 -60.28
N THR A 65 -64.13 53.66 -59.57
CA THR A 65 -63.88 53.96 -58.15
C THR A 65 -64.08 52.75 -57.25
N GLU A 66 -65.05 51.89 -57.54
CA GLU A 66 -65.28 50.66 -56.81
C GLU A 66 -64.15 49.64 -57.05
N ASP A 67 -63.68 49.50 -58.29
CA ASP A 67 -62.52 48.66 -58.63
C ASP A 67 -61.24 49.16 -57.94
N ALA A 68 -60.99 50.46 -57.96
CA ALA A 68 -59.85 51.05 -57.26
C ALA A 68 -59.93 50.82 -55.74
N ALA A 69 -61.12 50.96 -55.15
CA ALA A 69 -61.34 50.69 -53.72
C ALA A 69 -61.13 49.20 -53.38
N ARG A 70 -61.59 48.28 -54.25
CA ARG A 70 -61.34 46.84 -54.10
C ARG A 70 -59.84 46.52 -54.17
N ALA A 71 -59.14 47.07 -55.14
CA ALA A 71 -57.69 46.88 -55.29
C ALA A 71 -56.92 47.43 -54.08
N SER A 72 -57.28 48.62 -53.59
CA SER A 72 -56.65 49.21 -52.40
C SER A 72 -56.84 48.35 -51.16
N ARG A 73 -58.05 47.82 -50.93
CA ARG A 73 -58.32 46.91 -49.80
C ARG A 73 -57.50 45.63 -49.90
N HIS A 74 -57.39 45.05 -51.09
CA HIS A 74 -56.59 43.85 -51.29
C HIS A 74 -55.10 44.08 -50.95
N LEU A 75 -54.53 45.21 -51.37
CA LEU A 75 -53.15 45.59 -51.03
C LEU A 75 -52.97 45.86 -49.53
N GLU A 76 -53.98 46.42 -48.86
CA GLU A 76 -53.97 46.60 -47.40
C GLU A 76 -53.97 45.26 -46.66
N GLU A 77 -54.78 44.30 -47.11
CA GLU A 77 -54.82 42.94 -46.56
C GLU A 77 -53.47 42.24 -46.73
N GLU A 78 -52.87 42.25 -47.94
CA GLU A 78 -51.54 41.67 -48.19
C GLU A 78 -50.46 42.32 -47.32
N ARG A 79 -50.50 43.65 -47.17
CA ARG A 79 -49.58 44.39 -46.28
C ARG A 79 -49.74 43.91 -44.84
N ASP A 80 -50.96 43.79 -44.35
CA ASP A 80 -51.22 43.40 -42.96
C ASP A 80 -50.81 41.94 -42.70
N GLU A 81 -50.98 41.05 -43.68
CA GLU A 81 -50.47 39.68 -43.63
C GLU A 81 -48.94 39.62 -43.57
N LEU A 82 -48.25 40.40 -44.41
CA LEU A 82 -46.79 40.50 -44.40
C LEU A 82 -46.27 41.08 -43.07
N ILE A 83 -46.92 42.11 -42.52
CA ILE A 83 -46.59 42.68 -41.20
C ILE A 83 -46.78 41.62 -40.11
N ALA A 84 -47.87 40.85 -40.14
CA ALA A 84 -48.10 39.79 -39.17
C ALA A 84 -47.03 38.69 -39.26
N LYS A 85 -46.65 38.29 -40.47
CA LYS A 85 -45.58 37.31 -40.71
C LYS A 85 -44.22 37.82 -40.21
N TYR A 86 -43.88 39.07 -40.52
CA TYR A 86 -42.65 39.71 -40.03
C TYR A 86 -42.60 39.73 -38.50
N LYS A 87 -43.68 40.16 -37.83
CA LYS A 87 -43.76 40.16 -36.35
C LYS A 87 -43.59 38.77 -35.75
N ARG A 88 -44.16 37.72 -36.36
CA ARG A 88 -43.96 36.33 -35.90
C ARG A 88 -42.50 35.90 -36.03
N GLN A 89 -41.86 36.24 -37.15
CA GLN A 89 -40.44 35.94 -37.39
C GLN A 89 -39.54 36.69 -36.40
N CYS A 90 -39.78 37.98 -36.13
CA CYS A 90 -39.04 38.73 -35.12
C CYS A 90 -39.08 38.05 -33.74
N ARG A 91 -40.27 37.65 -33.28
CA ARG A 91 -40.44 36.93 -32.00
C ARG A 91 -39.70 35.59 -31.98
N MET A 92 -39.66 34.88 -33.11
CA MET A 92 -38.89 33.64 -33.22
C MET A 92 -37.39 33.91 -33.12
N VAL A 93 -36.89 34.95 -33.80
CA VAL A 93 -35.49 35.37 -33.73
C VAL A 93 -35.10 35.78 -32.31
N GLU A 94 -35.94 36.55 -31.62
CA GLU A 94 -35.72 36.93 -30.21
C GLU A 94 -35.61 35.70 -29.30
N ARG A 95 -36.53 34.73 -29.46
CA ARG A 95 -36.50 33.48 -28.68
C ARG A 95 -35.22 32.69 -28.94
N LEU A 96 -34.87 32.47 -30.20
CA LEU A 96 -33.67 31.73 -30.58
C LEU A 96 -32.38 32.43 -30.10
N ASN A 97 -32.34 33.75 -30.11
CA ASN A 97 -31.22 34.51 -29.55
C ASN A 97 -31.11 34.36 -28.03
N SER A 98 -32.23 34.30 -27.31
CA SER A 98 -32.24 34.01 -25.86
C SER A 98 -31.69 32.62 -25.58
N GLU A 99 -32.21 31.59 -26.27
CA GLU A 99 -31.76 30.20 -26.14
C GLU A 99 -30.27 30.05 -26.49
N LEU A 100 -29.79 30.73 -27.53
CA LEU A 100 -28.37 30.79 -27.89
C LEU A 100 -27.53 31.46 -26.80
N GLY A 101 -28.06 32.49 -26.15
CA GLY A 101 -27.41 33.15 -25.02
C GLY A 101 -27.26 32.23 -23.81
N GLU A 102 -28.34 31.54 -23.44
CA GLU A 102 -28.38 30.58 -22.34
C GLU A 102 -27.41 29.40 -22.56
N THR A 103 -27.43 28.81 -23.76
CA THR A 103 -26.51 27.71 -24.11
C THR A 103 -25.05 28.15 -24.11
N ARG A 104 -24.74 29.38 -24.54
CA ARG A 104 -23.39 29.94 -24.45
C ARG A 104 -22.95 30.18 -23.00
N LEU A 105 -23.86 30.56 -22.10
CA LEU A 105 -23.58 30.69 -20.67
C LEU A 105 -23.28 29.31 -20.06
N GLN A 106 -24.14 28.32 -20.30
CA GLN A 106 -23.93 26.94 -19.86
C GLN A 106 -22.60 26.36 -20.34
N LEU A 107 -22.22 26.63 -21.60
CA LEU A 107 -20.94 26.20 -22.15
C LEU A 107 -19.76 26.82 -21.41
N ARG A 108 -19.82 28.11 -21.06
CA ARG A 108 -18.78 28.77 -20.27
C ARG A 108 -18.70 28.21 -18.85
N ASP A 109 -19.83 27.95 -18.21
CA ASP A 109 -19.88 27.37 -16.86
C ASP A 109 -19.26 25.96 -16.85
N LEU A 110 -19.59 25.14 -17.85
CA LEU A 110 -18.98 23.81 -18.01
C LEU A 110 -17.48 23.88 -18.30
N GLN A 111 -17.03 24.87 -19.08
CA GLN A 111 -15.60 25.11 -19.31
C GLN A 111 -14.87 25.50 -18.02
N ALA A 112 -15.47 26.34 -17.18
CA ALA A 112 -14.92 26.70 -15.87
C ALA A 112 -14.84 25.47 -14.95
N GLN A 113 -15.92 24.68 -14.85
CA GLN A 113 -15.92 23.43 -14.07
C GLN A 113 -14.86 22.43 -14.57
N LEU A 114 -14.64 22.35 -15.88
CA LEU A 114 -13.60 21.49 -16.45
C LEU A 114 -12.19 21.97 -16.07
N ALA A 115 -11.96 23.28 -16.04
CA ALA A 115 -10.69 23.85 -15.59
C ALA A 115 -10.44 23.55 -14.10
N ASP A 116 -11.45 23.78 -13.25
CA ASP A 116 -11.38 23.48 -11.82
C ASP A 116 -11.10 21.99 -11.57
N ALA A 117 -11.79 21.10 -12.29
CA ALA A 117 -11.57 19.66 -12.20
C ALA A 117 -10.16 19.25 -12.65
N ALA A 118 -9.59 19.92 -13.66
CA ALA A 118 -8.23 19.69 -14.10
C ALA A 118 -7.20 20.12 -13.04
N GLU A 119 -7.43 21.23 -12.34
CA GLU A 119 -6.59 21.67 -11.22
C GLU A 119 -6.67 20.72 -10.03
N GLU A 120 -7.87 20.26 -9.65
CA GLU A 120 -8.06 19.25 -8.60
C GLU A 120 -7.32 17.96 -8.93
N LYS A 121 -7.42 17.48 -10.18
CA LYS A 121 -6.66 16.32 -10.64
C LYS A 121 -5.15 16.57 -10.55
N GLY A 122 -4.68 17.76 -10.92
CA GLY A 122 -3.28 18.16 -10.75
C GLY A 122 -2.82 18.05 -9.29
N ARG A 123 -3.59 18.62 -8.36
CA ARG A 123 -3.31 18.56 -6.91
C ARG A 123 -3.34 17.12 -6.38
N SER A 124 -4.31 16.32 -6.79
CA SER A 124 -4.38 14.89 -6.43
C SER A 124 -3.15 14.11 -6.91
N THR A 125 -2.70 14.32 -8.16
CA THR A 125 -1.48 13.65 -8.65
C THR A 125 -0.23 14.08 -7.90
N GLN A 126 -0.14 15.33 -7.46
CA GLN A 126 0.99 15.81 -6.64
C GLN A 126 0.97 15.19 -5.23
N GLN A 127 -0.21 15.10 -4.62
CA GLN A 127 -0.38 14.42 -3.33
C GLN A 127 -0.02 12.94 -3.42
N GLN A 128 -0.43 12.26 -4.51
CA GLN A 128 -0.11 10.86 -4.75
C GLN A 128 1.41 10.63 -4.83
N LYS A 129 2.14 11.47 -5.58
CA LYS A 129 3.61 11.44 -5.62
C LYS A 129 4.20 11.63 -4.22
N LYS A 130 3.62 12.51 -3.41
CA LYS A 130 4.09 12.73 -2.03
C LYS A 130 3.89 11.51 -1.13
N VAL A 131 2.76 10.83 -1.27
CA VAL A 131 2.48 9.57 -0.55
C VAL A 131 3.48 8.50 -0.95
N GLU A 132 3.79 8.36 -2.23
CA GLU A 132 4.79 7.41 -2.74
C GLU A 132 6.19 7.69 -2.17
N GLU A 133 6.63 8.96 -2.16
CA GLU A 133 7.89 9.38 -1.53
C GLU A 133 7.94 9.02 -0.04
N LEU A 134 6.88 9.32 0.70
CA LEU A 134 6.82 9.04 2.14
C LEU A 134 6.80 7.53 2.41
N THR A 135 6.09 6.77 1.58
CA THR A 135 6.06 5.30 1.66
C THR A 135 7.45 4.71 1.43
N ALA A 136 8.18 5.20 0.43
CA ALA A 136 9.56 4.78 0.18
C ALA A 136 10.48 5.06 1.39
N LYS A 137 10.34 6.24 2.02
CA LYS A 137 11.09 6.59 3.24
C LYS A 137 10.75 5.70 4.42
N ILE A 138 9.48 5.37 4.62
CA ILE A 138 9.05 4.44 5.68
C ILE A 138 9.72 3.07 5.47
N ASN A 139 9.70 2.55 4.24
CA ASN A 139 10.31 1.26 3.93
C ASN A 139 11.83 1.26 4.17
N GLU A 140 12.52 2.36 3.84
CA GLU A 140 13.95 2.53 4.12
C GLU A 140 14.23 2.52 5.63
N LEU A 141 13.46 3.30 6.40
CA LEU A 141 13.59 3.36 7.85
C LEU A 141 13.30 2.01 8.52
N ASP A 142 12.28 1.28 8.05
CA ASP A 142 11.97 -0.06 8.55
C ASP A 142 13.10 -1.07 8.25
N ALA A 143 13.72 -0.98 7.07
CA ALA A 143 14.87 -1.80 6.72
C ALA A 143 16.07 -1.52 7.65
N ILE A 144 16.35 -0.24 7.93
CA ILE A 144 17.41 0.18 8.87
C ILE A 144 17.09 -0.32 10.29
N ARG A 145 15.86 -0.09 10.77
CA ARG A 145 15.39 -0.56 12.08
C ARG A 145 15.56 -2.08 12.22
N SER A 146 15.17 -2.85 11.21
CA SER A 146 15.30 -4.31 11.20
C SER A 146 16.77 -4.76 11.29
N ARG A 147 17.67 -4.12 10.54
CA ARG A 147 19.12 -4.40 10.61
C ARG A 147 19.69 -4.07 11.99
N GLN A 148 19.34 -2.92 12.55
CA GLN A 148 19.79 -2.51 13.89
C GLN A 148 19.25 -3.45 14.96
N GLN A 149 17.99 -3.86 14.88
CA GLN A 149 17.38 -4.81 15.80
C GLN A 149 18.13 -6.16 15.80
N LYS A 150 18.48 -6.69 14.63
CA LYS A 150 19.31 -7.90 14.51
C LYS A 150 20.70 -7.73 15.13
N LYS A 151 21.33 -6.57 14.96
CA LYS A 151 22.64 -6.29 15.58
C LYS A 151 22.52 -6.24 17.11
N ILE A 152 21.46 -5.63 17.63
CA ILE A 152 21.19 -5.57 19.08
C ILE A 152 20.99 -6.98 19.64
N THR A 153 20.20 -7.85 18.97
CA THR A 153 20.00 -9.22 19.44
C THR A 153 21.30 -10.02 19.43
N GLN A 154 22.10 -9.92 18.36
CA GLN A 154 23.41 -10.56 18.28
C GLN A 154 24.36 -10.11 19.41
N MET A 155 24.47 -8.80 19.68
CA MET A 155 25.31 -8.31 20.76
C MET A 155 24.81 -8.78 22.14
N LYS A 156 23.49 -8.84 22.35
CA LYS A 156 22.91 -9.39 23.59
C LYS A 156 23.26 -10.87 23.77
N GLU A 157 23.20 -11.65 22.70
CA GLU A 157 23.60 -13.07 22.72
C GLU A 157 25.10 -13.24 22.99
N GLN A 158 25.95 -12.42 22.36
CA GLN A 158 27.40 -12.40 22.61
C GLN A 158 27.73 -12.06 24.07
N ILE A 159 27.07 -11.06 24.64
CA ILE A 159 27.25 -10.68 26.05
C ILE A 159 26.85 -11.83 26.98
N LYS A 160 25.71 -12.50 26.71
CA LYS A 160 25.27 -13.67 27.50
C LYS A 160 26.27 -14.82 27.42
N ALA A 161 26.67 -15.20 26.21
CA ALA A 161 27.64 -16.27 25.98
C ALA A 161 28.99 -15.97 26.63
N HIS A 162 29.47 -14.73 26.56
CA HIS A 162 30.70 -14.31 27.24
C HIS A 162 30.55 -14.37 28.76
N GLY A 163 29.40 -13.95 29.31
CA GLY A 163 29.11 -14.08 30.74
C GLY A 163 29.12 -15.55 31.22
N GLU A 164 28.49 -16.44 30.47
CA GLU A 164 28.49 -17.89 30.75
C GLU A 164 29.91 -18.48 30.67
N HIS A 165 30.68 -18.11 29.65
CA HIS A 165 32.09 -18.53 29.51
C HIS A 165 32.93 -18.08 30.71
N MET A 166 32.82 -16.82 31.14
CA MET A 166 33.57 -16.30 32.28
C MET A 166 33.19 -16.99 33.61
N LEU A 167 31.93 -17.38 33.79
CA LEU A 167 31.49 -18.16 34.95
C LEU A 167 32.06 -19.58 34.92
N GLU A 168 32.04 -20.24 33.77
CA GLU A 168 32.60 -21.58 33.61
C GLU A 168 34.12 -21.59 33.80
N GLU A 169 34.83 -20.63 33.23
CA GLU A 169 36.27 -20.47 33.41
C GLU A 169 36.62 -20.23 34.89
N ARG A 170 35.85 -19.40 35.59
CA ARG A 170 35.99 -19.21 37.04
C ARG A 170 35.78 -20.54 37.78
N ARG A 171 34.72 -21.29 37.47
CA ARG A 171 34.41 -22.58 38.10
C ARG A 171 35.55 -23.59 37.89
N VAL A 172 36.10 -23.67 36.68
CA VAL A 172 37.25 -24.53 36.37
C VAL A 172 38.49 -24.10 37.15
N ASN A 173 38.77 -22.80 37.22
CA ASN A 173 39.90 -22.26 37.98
C ASN A 173 39.75 -22.50 39.49
N GLU A 174 38.55 -22.33 40.05
CA GLU A 174 38.24 -22.65 41.45
C GLU A 174 38.48 -24.14 41.75
N ASN A 175 37.94 -25.04 40.92
CA ASN A 175 38.17 -26.48 41.06
C ASN A 175 39.66 -26.86 40.98
N SER A 176 40.41 -26.22 40.07
CA SER A 176 41.85 -26.45 39.91
C SER A 176 42.62 -25.97 41.14
N LEU A 177 42.28 -24.78 41.66
CA LEU A 177 42.88 -24.23 42.87
C LEU A 177 42.60 -25.11 44.10
N GLU A 178 41.36 -25.61 44.24
CA GLU A 178 41.00 -26.56 45.28
C GLU A 178 41.83 -27.85 45.18
N GLY A 179 41.99 -28.40 43.98
CA GLY A 179 42.84 -29.57 43.73
C GLY A 179 44.30 -29.35 44.17
N ILE A 180 44.92 -28.25 43.71
CA ILE A 180 46.29 -27.88 44.10
C ILE A 180 46.39 -27.68 45.62
N THR A 181 45.38 -27.07 46.24
CA THR A 181 45.35 -26.84 47.69
C THR A 181 45.29 -28.17 48.47
N GLN A 182 44.52 -29.14 47.98
CA GLN A 182 44.44 -30.49 48.55
C GLN A 182 45.77 -31.24 48.38
N GLU A 183 46.36 -31.24 47.17
CA GLU A 183 47.67 -31.84 46.92
C GLU A 183 48.77 -31.24 47.80
N LEU A 184 48.75 -29.92 47.98
CA LEU A 184 49.66 -29.22 48.87
C LEU A 184 49.45 -29.65 50.34
N ALA A 185 48.21 -29.83 50.78
CA ALA A 185 47.91 -30.30 52.13
C ALA A 185 48.41 -31.74 52.37
N VAL A 186 48.19 -32.64 51.40
CA VAL A 186 48.70 -34.01 51.43
C VAL A 186 50.23 -34.03 51.46
N THR A 187 50.88 -33.24 50.59
CA THR A 187 52.34 -33.13 50.54
C THR A 187 52.91 -32.59 51.85
N LYS A 188 52.30 -31.54 52.43
CA LYS A 188 52.67 -31.02 53.75
C LYS A 188 52.54 -32.10 54.83
N GLN A 189 51.48 -32.91 54.79
CA GLN A 189 51.32 -34.01 55.74
C GLN A 189 52.37 -35.09 55.56
N ALA A 190 52.66 -35.50 54.32
CA ALA A 190 53.72 -36.46 54.02
C ALA A 190 55.10 -35.99 54.51
N VAL A 191 55.41 -34.70 54.34
CA VAL A 191 56.66 -34.10 54.87
C VAL A 191 56.70 -34.20 56.39
N ARG A 192 55.63 -33.86 57.11
CA ARG A 192 55.59 -33.99 58.58
C ARG A 192 55.83 -35.43 59.04
N ASP A 193 55.23 -36.40 58.35
CA ASP A 193 55.38 -37.81 58.67
C ASP A 193 56.81 -38.30 58.41
N LEU A 194 57.44 -37.86 57.31
CA LEU A 194 58.85 -38.13 57.01
C LEU A 194 59.76 -37.52 58.07
N THR A 195 59.57 -36.25 58.44
CA THR A 195 60.34 -35.60 59.51
C THR A 195 60.17 -36.32 60.85
N ARG A 196 58.96 -36.83 61.16
CA ARG A 196 58.73 -37.61 62.38
C ARG A 196 59.51 -38.94 62.36
N ARG A 197 59.45 -39.68 61.25
CA ARG A 197 60.20 -40.94 61.08
C ARG A 197 61.71 -40.71 61.11
N GLU A 198 62.19 -39.63 60.50
CA GLU A 198 63.59 -39.22 60.54
C GLU A 198 64.05 -38.97 61.97
N LYS A 199 63.28 -38.22 62.77
CA LYS A 199 63.59 -38.02 64.20
C LYS A 199 63.67 -39.34 64.96
N GLN A 200 62.72 -40.26 64.75
CA GLN A 200 62.74 -41.59 65.38
C GLN A 200 63.98 -42.40 64.96
N LEU A 201 64.37 -42.36 63.67
CA LEU A 201 65.58 -43.01 63.20
C LEU A 201 66.84 -42.38 63.79
N GLN A 202 66.90 -41.05 63.90
CA GLN A 202 68.00 -40.36 64.58
C GLN A 202 68.08 -40.73 66.07
N GLU A 203 66.94 -40.86 66.76
CA GLU A 203 66.88 -41.33 68.14
C GLU A 203 67.36 -42.78 68.29
N PHE A 204 66.90 -43.69 67.43
CA PHE A 204 67.36 -45.07 67.39
C PHE A 204 68.87 -45.15 67.10
N ARG A 205 69.34 -44.38 66.12
CA ARG A 205 70.75 -44.26 65.76
C ARG A 205 71.59 -43.82 66.96
N ARG A 206 71.18 -42.77 67.68
CA ARG A 206 71.84 -42.34 68.92
C ARG A 206 71.87 -43.45 69.98
N ALA A 207 70.77 -44.19 70.15
CA ALA A 207 70.71 -45.29 71.10
C ALA A 207 71.68 -46.44 70.75
N VAL A 208 71.79 -46.83 69.47
CA VAL A 208 72.75 -47.85 69.00
C VAL A 208 74.19 -47.41 69.22
N VAL A 209 74.51 -46.17 68.84
CA VAL A 209 75.84 -45.56 69.03
C VAL A 209 76.22 -45.55 70.52
N SER A 210 75.30 -45.15 71.40
CA SER A 210 75.51 -45.18 72.86
C SER A 210 75.70 -46.61 73.40
N LEU A 211 74.91 -47.59 72.94
CA LEU A 211 75.04 -48.99 73.37
C LEU A 211 76.39 -49.62 72.96
N LEU A 212 77.00 -49.13 71.87
CA LEU A 212 78.31 -49.58 71.37
C LEU A 212 79.49 -48.83 72.00
N GLY A 213 79.24 -47.92 72.95
CA GLY A 213 80.28 -47.09 73.58
C GLY A 213 81.00 -46.18 72.58
N LEU A 214 80.27 -45.71 71.56
CA LEU A 214 80.74 -44.77 70.56
C LEU A 214 80.29 -43.37 70.96
N ASP A 215 80.83 -42.83 72.05
CA ASP A 215 80.41 -41.52 72.56
C ASP A 215 81.01 -40.38 71.70
N GLY A 216 80.38 -40.10 70.56
CA GLY A 216 80.74 -39.03 69.62
C GLY A 216 79.55 -38.59 68.75
N ASP A 217 79.70 -37.46 68.04
CA ASP A 217 78.64 -36.86 67.21
C ASP A 217 78.20 -37.85 66.10
N PRO A 218 76.91 -38.19 65.98
CA PRO A 218 76.44 -39.21 65.04
C PRO A 218 76.38 -38.66 63.60
N GLY A 219 77.51 -38.22 63.06
CA GLY A 219 77.70 -37.90 61.63
C GLY A 219 77.86 -39.18 60.79
N ALA A 220 77.94 -39.07 59.45
CA ALA A 220 78.06 -40.23 58.56
C ALA A 220 79.25 -41.17 58.88
N GLU A 221 80.30 -40.62 59.48
CA GLU A 221 81.48 -41.36 59.93
C GLU A 221 81.16 -42.30 61.11
N GLY A 222 80.19 -41.94 61.98
CA GLY A 222 79.76 -42.77 63.10
C GLY A 222 78.93 -43.99 62.68
N ASP A 223 78.23 -43.95 61.54
CA ASP A 223 77.43 -45.10 61.07
C ASP A 223 78.31 -46.25 60.60
N TYR A 224 79.36 -45.93 59.84
CA TYR A 224 80.29 -46.94 59.35
C TYR A 224 81.02 -47.64 60.51
N GLU A 225 81.47 -46.89 61.53
CA GLU A 225 82.12 -47.48 62.70
C GLU A 225 81.13 -48.27 63.58
N ALA A 226 79.90 -47.79 63.76
CA ALA A 226 78.84 -48.51 64.46
C ALA A 226 78.51 -49.84 63.78
N ILE A 227 78.40 -49.86 62.45
CA ILE A 227 78.21 -51.07 61.65
C ILE A 227 79.38 -52.03 61.87
N CYS A 228 80.64 -51.58 61.75
CA CYS A 228 81.82 -52.43 61.96
C CYS A 228 81.89 -53.01 63.38
N ARG A 229 81.46 -52.26 64.42
CA ARG A 229 81.40 -52.78 65.80
C ARG A 229 80.26 -53.77 65.97
N LEU A 230 79.08 -53.52 65.40
CA LEU A 230 77.97 -54.47 65.41
C LEU A 230 78.34 -55.78 64.72
N GLU A 231 79.01 -55.72 63.56
CA GLU A 231 79.50 -56.91 62.86
C GLU A 231 80.46 -57.73 63.72
N ARG A 232 81.36 -57.06 64.46
CA ARG A 232 82.25 -57.73 65.42
C ARG A 232 81.50 -58.34 66.61
N VAL A 233 80.52 -57.63 67.19
CA VAL A 233 79.68 -58.16 68.30
C VAL A 233 78.84 -59.34 67.84
N VAL A 234 78.23 -59.26 66.64
CA VAL A 234 77.47 -60.36 66.04
C VAL A 234 78.39 -61.54 65.70
N GLY A 235 79.59 -61.27 65.19
CA GLY A 235 80.63 -62.28 64.97
C GLY A 235 80.99 -62.99 66.27
N ALA A 236 81.34 -62.24 67.32
CA ALA A 236 81.64 -62.78 68.64
C ALA A 236 80.46 -63.54 69.26
N HIS A 237 79.23 -63.08 69.08
CA HIS A 237 78.04 -63.80 69.54
C HIS A 237 77.83 -65.11 68.77
N ARG A 238 78.03 -65.13 67.45
CA ARG A 238 77.99 -66.38 66.65
C ARG A 238 79.06 -67.36 67.11
N GLU A 239 80.29 -66.89 67.34
CA GLU A 239 81.37 -67.71 67.87
C GLU A 239 81.06 -68.24 69.27
N LEU A 240 80.50 -67.42 70.15
CA LEU A 240 80.03 -67.86 71.48
C LEU A 240 78.87 -68.85 71.40
N ASN A 241 77.96 -68.69 70.46
CA ASN A 241 76.82 -69.60 70.28
C ASN A 241 77.28 -70.93 69.67
N ASP A 242 78.24 -70.90 68.74
CA ASP A 242 78.91 -72.09 68.21
C ASP A 242 79.74 -72.80 69.29
N LEU A 243 80.40 -72.05 70.18
CA LEU A 243 81.08 -72.59 71.36
C LEU A 243 80.10 -73.17 72.37
N SER A 244 78.97 -72.51 72.65
CA SER A 244 77.90 -73.02 73.52
C SER A 244 77.37 -74.34 72.98
N ARG A 245 77.15 -74.43 71.66
CA ARG A 245 76.73 -75.64 70.98
C ARG A 245 77.78 -76.76 71.06
N ARG A 246 79.08 -76.42 71.00
CA ARG A 246 80.20 -77.36 71.19
C ARG A 246 80.38 -77.81 72.65
N ILE A 247 80.04 -76.96 73.62
CA ILE A 247 80.10 -77.29 75.06
C ILE A 247 78.93 -78.22 75.45
N ASP A 248 77.74 -77.98 74.91
CA ASP A 248 76.61 -78.91 74.99
C ASP A 248 76.96 -80.28 74.36
N GLU A 249 77.84 -80.30 73.36
CA GLU A 249 78.37 -81.52 72.76
C GLU A 249 79.41 -82.26 73.63
N MET A 250 80.08 -81.63 74.61
CA MET A 250 81.12 -82.29 75.44
C MET A 250 80.69 -82.74 76.85
N THR A 251 79.50 -82.38 77.35
CA THR A 251 79.12 -82.60 78.78
C THR A 251 77.88 -83.48 79.02
N ALA A 252 77.49 -84.36 78.08
CA ALA A 252 76.42 -85.36 78.31
C ALA A 252 76.83 -86.82 77.98
N PRO A 253 76.55 -87.81 78.87
CA PRO A 253 76.97 -89.22 78.75
C PRO A 253 76.00 -90.09 77.93
N SER A 254 76.42 -91.32 77.57
CA SER A 254 75.58 -92.43 77.05
C SER A 254 74.49 -91.99 76.08
N ARG A 255 74.84 -91.78 74.82
CA ARG A 255 74.03 -90.93 73.95
C ARG A 255 73.26 -91.74 72.91
N PRO A 256 71.96 -92.02 73.11
CA PRO A 256 71.18 -92.54 72.00
C PRO A 256 69.93 -91.72 71.69
N ASN A 257 69.51 -91.96 70.46
CA ASN A 257 68.22 -91.71 69.85
C ASN A 257 68.02 -90.33 69.21
N SER A 258 67.91 -90.29 67.88
CA SER A 258 66.84 -90.85 67.04
C SER A 258 65.61 -89.96 67.06
N ARG A 259 65.30 -89.49 65.85
CA ARG A 259 63.97 -89.15 65.33
C ARG A 259 63.38 -87.79 65.71
N ASN A 260 63.31 -87.00 64.64
CA ASN A 260 62.07 -86.50 64.06
C ASN A 260 61.30 -85.38 64.77
N SER A 261 61.22 -84.29 64.01
CA SER A 261 59.97 -83.67 63.55
C SER A 261 59.14 -82.86 64.54
N SER A 262 59.11 -81.58 64.21
CA SER A 262 57.89 -80.84 63.85
C SER A 262 57.10 -80.16 64.95
N LEU A 263 56.47 -79.09 64.45
CA LEU A 263 55.32 -78.35 64.96
C LEU A 263 55.67 -77.23 65.93
N ASN A 264 55.09 -76.04 65.84
CA ASN A 264 54.29 -75.31 64.87
C ASN A 264 53.92 -74.05 65.65
N GLY A 265 53.83 -72.89 65.02
CA GLY A 265 53.39 -71.68 65.72
C GLY A 265 53.76 -70.42 64.97
N ILE A 266 53.02 -70.04 63.92
CA ILE A 266 51.89 -69.08 64.03
C ILE A 266 52.49 -67.69 64.36
N THR A 267 52.53 -66.70 63.46
CA THR A 267 51.38 -65.96 62.94
C THR A 267 51.67 -65.20 61.63
N SER A 268 50.60 -65.02 60.84
CA SER A 268 50.28 -63.88 59.96
C SER A 268 51.29 -63.52 58.86
N GLY A 269 51.08 -63.86 57.60
CA GLY A 269 49.94 -63.43 56.76
C GLY A 269 50.51 -62.48 55.70
N CYS A 270 50.69 -62.92 54.47
CA CYS A 270 49.79 -62.53 53.38
C CYS A 270 49.72 -63.64 52.30
N PRO A 271 48.55 -64.26 52.09
CA PRO A 271 48.25 -65.02 50.90
C PRO A 271 47.59 -64.16 49.82
N ASN A 272 47.70 -64.72 48.60
CA ASN A 272 46.99 -64.46 47.36
C ASN A 272 45.55 -63.92 47.46
N SER A 273 45.21 -63.09 46.46
CA SER A 273 44.00 -63.09 45.62
C SER A 273 43.55 -61.65 45.37
N ALA A 274 43.13 -61.21 44.20
CA ALA A 274 42.81 -61.92 42.97
C ALA A 274 43.12 -61.00 41.79
N ARG A 275 43.74 -61.58 40.77
CA ARG A 275 43.46 -61.22 39.39
C ARG A 275 42.07 -61.76 39.07
N THR A 276 41.15 -60.90 38.68
CA THR A 276 39.94 -61.08 37.85
C THR A 276 39.04 -59.88 38.16
N LEU A 277 38.32 -59.25 37.26
CA LEU A 277 38.14 -59.32 35.81
C LEU A 277 37.42 -58.02 35.45
N ALA A 278 37.30 -57.81 34.14
CA ALA A 278 36.34 -56.92 33.50
C ALA A 278 36.68 -55.42 33.54
N SER A 279 36.52 -54.66 32.46
CA SER A 279 36.19 -54.99 31.07
C SER A 279 36.20 -53.68 30.30
N ARG A 280 36.40 -53.81 28.99
CA ARG A 280 35.97 -52.90 27.92
C ARG A 280 36.82 -51.66 27.63
N SER A 281 37.71 -51.87 26.65
CA SER A 281 37.90 -50.99 25.49
C SER A 281 36.55 -50.70 24.76
N PRO A 282 36.53 -49.99 23.62
CA PRO A 282 36.93 -48.61 23.25
C PRO A 282 35.65 -47.94 22.60
N PRO A 283 35.62 -47.00 21.62
CA PRO A 283 36.67 -46.27 20.94
C PRO A 283 36.47 -44.75 20.77
N LEU A 284 37.59 -44.11 20.47
CA LEU A 284 37.63 -42.90 19.64
C LEU A 284 36.99 -43.20 18.28
N ARG A 285 35.93 -42.47 17.94
CA ARG A 285 35.39 -42.39 16.59
C ARG A 285 35.36 -40.91 16.20
N SER A 286 36.23 -40.54 15.27
CA SER A 286 36.11 -39.32 14.48
C SER A 286 34.84 -39.36 13.62
N PRO A 287 34.37 -38.20 13.14
CA PRO A 287 34.37 -38.01 11.70
C PRO A 287 34.80 -36.58 11.32
N THR A 288 35.89 -36.46 10.55
CA THR A 288 35.95 -36.24 9.10
C THR A 288 35.83 -34.77 8.65
N ARG A 289 36.82 -34.44 7.83
CA ARG A 289 37.10 -33.24 7.03
C ARG A 289 35.95 -32.86 6.04
N PRO A 290 36.08 -31.71 5.33
CA PRO A 290 35.03 -31.03 4.57
C PRO A 290 34.83 -31.62 3.17
N SER A 291 33.68 -31.35 2.54
CA SER A 291 33.59 -31.26 1.08
C SER A 291 32.35 -30.49 0.61
N SER A 292 32.65 -29.60 -0.33
CA SER A 292 31.81 -28.93 -1.33
C SER A 292 30.70 -29.78 -1.96
N ALA A 293 29.54 -29.15 -2.21
CA ALA A 293 28.78 -29.25 -3.47
C ALA A 293 27.71 -28.14 -3.54
N ALA A 294 27.61 -27.49 -4.71
CA ALA A 294 26.77 -26.33 -5.02
C ALA A 294 25.39 -26.74 -5.63
N PRO A 295 24.66 -25.85 -6.35
CA PRO A 295 23.26 -25.47 -6.08
C PRO A 295 22.23 -26.20 -6.97
N PRO A 296 20.94 -25.79 -6.90
CA PRO A 296 20.28 -25.51 -8.17
C PRO A 296 19.50 -24.19 -8.21
N TYR A 297 19.49 -23.63 -9.42
CA TYR A 297 18.67 -22.53 -9.90
C TYR A 297 17.17 -22.77 -9.70
N ARG A 298 16.40 -21.71 -9.40
CA ARG A 298 15.15 -21.40 -10.15
C ARG A 298 14.69 -19.95 -10.04
N LEU A 299 14.23 -19.51 -11.20
CA LEU A 299 13.78 -18.21 -11.70
C LEU A 299 12.61 -17.49 -11.00
N ASP A 300 12.67 -16.15 -11.10
CA ASP A 300 11.63 -15.15 -11.47
C ASP A 300 10.16 -15.27 -11.03
N SER A 301 9.65 -14.21 -10.37
CA SER A 301 8.80 -13.17 -11.00
C SER A 301 8.23 -12.15 -9.98
N PRO A 302 7.90 -10.90 -10.38
CA PRO A 302 7.43 -9.82 -9.50
C PRO A 302 5.90 -9.67 -9.49
N PRO A 303 5.28 -8.96 -8.52
CA PRO A 303 3.88 -8.57 -8.62
C PRO A 303 3.71 -7.23 -9.38
N ARG A 304 2.59 -7.16 -10.07
CA ARG A 304 2.03 -6.00 -10.80
C ARG A 304 1.66 -4.85 -9.86
#